data_AF-A0A8B9AUL0-F1
#
_entry.id   AF-A0A8B9AUL0-F1
#
_cell.length_a   1.000
_cell.length_b   1.000
_cell.length_c   1.000
_cell.angle_alpha   90.00
_cell.angle_beta   90.00
_cell.angle_gamma   90.00
#
_symmetry.space_group_name_H-M   'P 1'
#
loop_
_entity.id
_entity.type
_entity.pdbx_description
1 polymer ?
#
loop_
_entity_poly.entity_id
_entity_poly.type
_entity_poly.pdbx_seq_one_letter_code
_entity_poly.pdbx_strand_id
1 'polypeptide(L)'
;MSIISFTFSMLSFLFTFPARSRARRREVAVTNGTAEGFVVSFGEMIMDFVPTVAGVSLAEAPGFVKAPGGAPATAAIAVSRLGGRAAFIGKLGADEFGVMLAGILKDNGVDDKGVVFDSTAMTGLSFVTLTTDGEREFLFYRHPSADILLTEAELDLDLIRKAPLSLSPSFYLQLSFHSQLFIFGFYLICVSLSK
;
A
#
# COMPACT_ATOMS: atom_id res chain seq x y z
N MET A 1 24.16 -11.56 -14.16
CA MET A 1 22.88 -10.89 -14.45
C MET A 1 22.22 -10.59 -13.12
N SER A 2 22.34 -9.34 -12.66
CA SER A 2 22.15 -8.96 -11.26
C SER A 2 20.67 -8.79 -10.91
N ILE A 3 20.29 -9.27 -9.72
CA ILE A 3 18.95 -9.23 -9.10
C ILE A 3 18.30 -7.82 -9.15
N ILE A 4 19.11 -6.78 -9.30
CA ILE A 4 18.76 -5.37 -9.55
C ILE A 4 17.75 -5.20 -10.70
N SER A 5 17.84 -5.98 -11.78
CA SER A 5 16.89 -5.87 -12.91
C SER A 5 15.48 -6.37 -12.59
N PHE A 6 15.29 -7.24 -11.60
CA PHE A 6 13.99 -7.87 -11.33
C PHE A 6 13.12 -7.06 -10.35
N THR A 7 13.75 -6.36 -9.40
CA THR A 7 13.06 -5.53 -8.40
C THR A 7 12.77 -4.11 -8.91
N PHE A 8 13.68 -3.55 -9.71
CA PHE A 8 13.38 -2.33 -10.47
C PHE A 8 12.24 -2.60 -11.47
N SER A 9 12.17 -3.81 -12.03
CA SER A 9 11.05 -4.23 -12.86
C SER A 9 9.75 -4.27 -12.06
N MET A 10 9.58 -4.95 -10.93
CA MET A 10 8.21 -5.06 -10.36
C MET A 10 7.61 -3.74 -9.85
N LEU A 11 8.40 -2.84 -9.23
CA LEU A 11 7.90 -1.50 -8.85
C LEU A 11 7.81 -0.56 -10.06
N SER A 12 8.80 -0.51 -10.96
CA SER A 12 8.67 0.32 -12.18
C SER A 12 7.65 -0.24 -13.17
N PHE A 13 7.35 -1.53 -13.17
CA PHE A 13 6.37 -2.17 -14.06
C PHE A 13 4.94 -1.93 -13.58
N LEU A 14 4.75 -1.78 -12.27
CA LEU A 14 3.54 -1.18 -11.72
C LEU A 14 3.47 0.31 -12.13
N PHE A 15 4.51 1.13 -11.91
CA PHE A 15 4.42 2.59 -12.05
C PHE A 15 4.81 3.24 -13.41
N THR A 16 5.39 2.51 -14.38
CA THR A 16 6.01 3.09 -15.61
C THR A 16 5.45 2.53 -16.93
N PHE A 17 4.58 1.51 -16.92
CA PHE A 17 4.05 0.93 -18.17
C PHE A 17 2.73 1.57 -18.60
N PRO A 18 2.63 2.19 -19.79
CA PRO A 18 1.35 2.52 -20.38
C PRO A 18 0.64 1.21 -20.81
N ALA A 19 -0.66 1.16 -20.56
CA ALA A 19 -1.51 0.00 -20.83
C ALA A 19 -1.58 -0.31 -22.34
N ARG A 20 -0.65 -1.12 -22.85
CA ARG A 20 -0.83 -1.87 -24.11
C ARG A 20 0.31 -2.87 -24.33
N SER A 21 0.04 -4.16 -24.10
CA SER A 21 0.32 -5.20 -25.09
C SER A 21 -0.39 -6.50 -24.71
N ARG A 22 -0.86 -7.19 -25.73
CA ARG A 22 -1.81 -8.31 -25.72
C ARG A 22 -1.03 -9.61 -25.47
N ALA A 23 -1.05 -10.15 -24.25
CA ALA A 23 -0.54 -11.48 -23.93
C ALA A 23 -1.68 -12.41 -23.47
N ARG A 24 -1.63 -13.67 -23.94
CA ARG A 24 -2.72 -14.67 -23.92
C ARG A 24 -3.39 -14.85 -22.55
N ARG A 25 -4.71 -14.63 -22.52
CA ARG A 25 -5.61 -15.01 -21.42
C ARG A 25 -5.50 -16.50 -21.14
N ARG A 26 -5.15 -16.86 -19.90
CA ARG A 26 -5.79 -18.01 -19.25
C ARG A 26 -7.09 -17.50 -18.65
N GLU A 27 -8.18 -18.06 -19.11
CA GLU A 27 -9.54 -17.67 -18.75
C GLU A 27 -9.82 -18.12 -17.31
N VAL A 28 -9.73 -17.17 -16.37
CA VAL A 28 -10.36 -17.32 -15.07
C VAL A 28 -11.84 -17.07 -15.31
N ALA A 29 -12.66 -18.09 -15.06
CA ALA A 29 -14.10 -18.01 -15.23
C ALA A 29 -14.67 -16.89 -14.35
N VAL A 30 -15.03 -15.77 -14.97
CA VAL A 30 -15.79 -14.69 -14.34
C VAL A 30 -17.24 -15.15 -14.33
N THR A 31 -17.75 -15.53 -13.16
CA THR A 31 -19.16 -15.88 -12.98
C THR A 31 -20.01 -14.61 -13.13
N ASN A 32 -20.97 -14.66 -14.04
CA ASN A 32 -21.93 -13.59 -14.29
C ASN A 32 -22.80 -13.34 -13.03
N GLY A 33 -22.47 -12.27 -12.32
CA GLY A 33 -23.27 -11.67 -11.26
C GLY A 33 -22.82 -10.22 -11.08
N THR A 34 -23.69 -9.27 -11.39
CA THR A 34 -23.44 -7.81 -11.37
C THR A 34 -23.33 -7.25 -9.96
N ALA A 35 -22.31 -7.66 -9.21
CA ALA A 35 -21.76 -6.86 -8.15
C ALA A 35 -20.41 -6.36 -8.66
N GLU A 36 -20.34 -5.10 -9.10
CA GLU A 36 -19.05 -4.48 -9.39
C GLU A 36 -18.21 -4.55 -8.11
N GLY A 37 -17.21 -5.43 -8.10
CA GLY A 37 -16.35 -5.63 -6.94
C GLY A 37 -15.67 -4.32 -6.57
N PHE A 38 -16.00 -3.79 -5.39
CA PHE A 38 -15.40 -2.60 -4.83
C PHE A 38 -14.52 -3.01 -3.64
N VAL A 39 -13.24 -2.68 -3.73
CA VAL A 39 -12.24 -3.00 -2.71
C VAL A 39 -11.92 -1.75 -1.92
N VAL A 40 -12.03 -1.83 -0.60
CA VAL A 40 -11.52 -0.79 0.29
C VAL A 40 -10.32 -1.35 1.01
N SER A 41 -9.19 -0.67 0.91
CA SER A 41 -8.05 -0.92 1.79
C SER A 41 -7.89 0.23 2.75
N PHE A 42 -7.43 -0.07 3.96
CA PHE A 42 -7.12 0.97 4.93
C PHE A 42 -5.79 0.69 5.60
N GLY A 43 -5.12 1.75 6.06
CA GLY A 43 -3.86 1.65 6.79
C GLY A 43 -2.83 2.64 6.28
N GLU A 44 -1.58 2.19 6.17
CA GLU A 44 -0.47 3.07 5.89
C GLU A 44 -0.26 3.32 4.40
N MET A 45 0.08 4.57 4.09
CA MET A 45 0.72 4.98 2.85
C MET A 45 1.91 5.85 3.23
N ILE A 46 3.09 5.44 2.80
CA ILE A 46 4.36 6.04 3.22
C ILE A 46 5.27 6.27 2.03
N MET A 47 6.33 7.03 2.25
CA MET A 47 7.35 7.29 1.25
C MET A 47 8.56 6.38 1.49
N ASP A 48 8.82 5.45 0.58
CA ASP A 48 9.99 4.56 0.63
C ASP A 48 11.19 5.21 -0.08
N PHE A 49 12.36 5.08 0.52
CA PHE A 49 13.65 5.45 -0.03
C PHE A 49 14.47 4.20 -0.30
N VAL A 50 14.65 3.90 -1.59
CA VAL A 50 15.38 2.73 -2.07
C VAL A 50 16.77 3.18 -2.55
N PRO A 51 17.86 2.58 -2.09
CA PRO A 51 19.21 2.99 -2.46
C PRO A 51 19.43 2.77 -3.96
N THR A 52 20.15 3.71 -4.56
CA THR A 52 20.53 3.68 -5.99
C THR A 52 21.52 2.56 -6.32
N VAL A 53 22.23 2.06 -5.30
CA VAL A 53 23.21 0.98 -5.38
C VAL A 53 22.80 -0.14 -4.42
N ALA A 54 22.91 -1.39 -4.86
CA ALA A 54 22.58 -2.56 -4.05
C ALA A 54 23.78 -3.05 -3.22
N GLY A 55 23.50 -3.76 -2.13
CA GLY A 55 24.52 -4.42 -1.30
C GLY A 55 25.37 -3.46 -0.46
N VAL A 56 24.89 -2.24 -0.26
CA VAL A 56 25.50 -1.23 0.61
C VAL A 56 24.58 -0.94 1.78
N SER A 57 25.15 -0.59 2.94
CA SER A 57 24.35 -0.15 4.08
C SER A 57 23.66 1.19 3.78
N LEU A 58 22.64 1.55 4.57
CA LEU A 58 21.96 2.85 4.46
C LEU A 58 22.94 4.03 4.63
N ALA A 59 23.95 3.89 5.49
CA ALA A 59 24.94 4.93 5.74
C ALA A 59 25.94 5.10 4.57
N GLU A 60 26.18 4.04 3.80
CA GLU A 60 27.10 4.03 2.67
C GLU A 60 26.41 4.32 1.33
N ALA A 61 25.08 4.28 1.29
CA ALA A 61 24.31 4.52 0.09
C ALA A 61 24.58 5.94 -0.46
N PRO A 62 25.04 6.08 -1.72
CA PRO A 62 25.37 7.39 -2.30
C PRO A 62 24.14 8.23 -2.63
N GLY A 63 22.95 7.63 -2.61
CA GLY A 63 21.69 8.30 -2.86
C GLY A 63 20.52 7.33 -2.92
N PHE A 64 19.31 7.88 -2.85
CA PHE A 64 18.07 7.13 -2.79
C PHE A 64 17.08 7.58 -3.86
N VAL A 65 16.29 6.63 -4.35
CA VAL A 65 15.13 6.87 -5.21
C VAL A 65 13.88 6.78 -4.35
N LYS A 66 12.99 7.75 -4.55
CA LYS A 66 11.67 7.79 -3.94
C LYS A 66 10.73 6.79 -4.62
N ALA A 67 10.06 5.94 -3.84
CA ALA A 67 8.98 5.08 -4.30
C ALA A 67 7.77 5.13 -3.34
N PRO A 68 6.52 5.28 -3.82
CA PRO A 68 5.36 5.18 -2.95
C PRO A 68 5.30 3.79 -2.32
N GLY A 69 5.14 3.76 -1.00
CA GLY A 69 5.10 2.56 -0.18
C GLY A 69 3.79 2.41 0.58
N GLY A 70 3.74 1.40 1.43
CA GLY A 70 2.54 1.02 2.17
C GLY A 70 1.75 -0.06 1.44
N ALA A 71 1.57 -1.20 2.11
CA ALA A 71 0.96 -2.36 1.49
C ALA A 71 -0.53 -2.18 1.16
N PRO A 72 -1.37 -1.57 2.04
CA PRO A 72 -2.78 -1.39 1.73
C PRO A 72 -3.00 -0.43 0.56
N ALA A 73 -2.21 0.66 0.48
CA ALA A 73 -2.25 1.59 -0.66
C ALA A 73 -1.82 0.90 -1.97
N THR A 74 -0.73 0.12 -1.92
CA THR A 74 -0.25 -0.65 -3.08
C THR A 74 -1.29 -1.65 -3.57
N ALA A 75 -2.00 -2.32 -2.66
CA ALA A 75 -3.07 -3.25 -3.02
C ALA A 75 -4.24 -2.55 -3.73
N ALA A 76 -4.69 -1.38 -3.25
CA ALA A 76 -5.73 -0.60 -3.91
C ALA A 76 -5.32 -0.16 -5.33
N ILE A 77 -4.09 0.33 -5.48
CA ILE A 77 -3.53 0.69 -6.79
C ILE A 77 -3.49 -0.52 -7.74
N ALA A 78 -3.08 -1.69 -7.24
CA ALA A 78 -3.05 -2.91 -8.03
C ALA A 78 -4.45 -3.33 -8.50
N VAL A 79 -5.46 -3.28 -7.62
CA VAL A 79 -6.86 -3.57 -7.97
C VAL A 79 -7.36 -2.60 -9.06
N SER A 80 -7.11 -1.30 -8.89
CA SER A 80 -7.53 -0.29 -9.87
C SER A 80 -6.88 -0.52 -11.25
N ARG A 81 -5.56 -0.80 -11.28
CA ARG A 81 -4.82 -1.10 -12.52
C ARG A 81 -5.30 -2.37 -13.23
N LEU A 82 -5.86 -3.33 -12.49
CA LEU A 82 -6.46 -4.54 -13.05
C LEU A 82 -7.90 -4.32 -13.56
N GLY A 83 -8.42 -3.10 -13.48
CA GLY A 83 -9.76 -2.73 -13.93
C GLY A 83 -10.85 -2.91 -12.87
N GLY A 84 -10.47 -3.17 -11.62
CA GLY A 84 -11.39 -3.17 -10.48
C GLY A 84 -11.65 -1.75 -9.96
N ARG A 85 -12.62 -1.61 -9.05
CA ARG A 85 -12.85 -0.35 -8.34
C ARG A 85 -12.23 -0.44 -6.96
N ALA A 86 -11.41 0.53 -6.59
CA ALA A 86 -10.72 0.56 -5.32
C ALA A 86 -10.83 1.92 -4.63
N ALA A 87 -10.79 1.90 -3.30
CA ALA A 87 -10.67 3.09 -2.48
C ALA A 87 -9.69 2.85 -1.33
N PHE A 88 -9.10 3.92 -0.83
CA PHE A 88 -8.12 3.88 0.23
C PHE A 88 -8.53 4.78 1.40
N ILE A 89 -8.43 4.25 2.61
CA ILE A 89 -8.61 4.99 3.86
C ILE A 89 -7.27 5.06 4.59
N GLY A 90 -6.80 6.26 4.89
CA GLY A 90 -5.52 6.43 5.54
C GLY A 90 -5.29 7.86 5.99
N LYS A 91 -4.25 8.06 6.79
CA LYS A 91 -3.85 9.38 7.26
C LYS A 91 -2.45 9.71 6.74
N LEU A 92 -2.32 10.88 6.12
CA LEU A 92 -1.07 11.42 5.57
C LEU A 92 -0.71 12.72 6.28
N GLY A 93 0.58 13.07 6.31
CA GLY A 93 0.98 14.38 6.83
C GLY A 93 0.58 15.49 5.86
N ALA A 94 0.26 16.67 6.38
CA ALA A 94 0.04 17.89 5.58
C ALA A 94 1.37 18.46 5.06
N ASP A 95 2.17 17.62 4.42
CA ASP A 95 3.49 17.90 3.87
C ASP A 95 3.58 17.50 2.39
N GLU A 96 4.71 17.82 1.75
CA GLU A 96 4.89 17.56 0.31
C GLU A 96 4.81 16.07 -0.06
N PHE A 97 5.22 15.18 0.85
CA PHE A 97 5.12 13.73 0.60
C PHE A 97 3.67 13.26 0.71
N GLY A 98 2.91 13.74 1.70
CA GLY A 98 1.51 13.41 1.84
C GLY A 98 0.69 13.87 0.64
N VAL A 99 0.88 15.11 0.20
CA VAL A 99 0.21 15.64 -1.00
C VAL A 99 0.58 14.83 -2.25
N MET A 100 1.86 14.47 -2.40
CA MET A 100 2.34 13.62 -3.50
C MET A 100 1.70 12.23 -3.48
N LEU A 101 1.64 11.58 -2.31
CA LEU A 101 1.09 10.23 -2.15
C LEU A 101 -0.43 10.20 -2.44
N ALA A 102 -1.18 11.18 -1.95
CA ALA A 102 -2.60 11.33 -2.31
C ALA A 102 -2.79 11.52 -3.82
N GLY A 103 -1.95 12.35 -4.46
CA GLY A 103 -1.92 12.51 -5.91
C GLY A 103 -1.70 11.18 -6.65
N ILE A 104 -0.77 10.34 -6.16
CA ILE A 104 -0.50 9.01 -6.74
C ILE A 104 -1.72 8.10 -6.67
N LEU A 105 -2.50 8.11 -5.58
CA LEU A 105 -3.75 7.34 -5.50
C LEU A 105 -4.72 7.76 -6.60
N LYS A 106 -4.95 9.06 -6.72
CA LYS A 106 -5.86 9.66 -7.70
C LYS A 106 -5.43 9.38 -9.13
N ASP A 107 -4.15 9.54 -9.45
CA ASP A 107 -3.59 9.26 -10.78
C ASP A 107 -3.73 7.79 -11.18
N ASN A 108 -3.84 6.90 -10.20
CA ASN A 108 -4.07 5.48 -10.39
C ASN A 108 -5.54 5.07 -10.28
N GLY A 109 -6.49 6.02 -10.26
CA GLY A 109 -7.93 5.74 -10.25
C GLY A 109 -8.45 5.15 -8.93
N VAL A 110 -7.70 5.28 -7.83
CA VAL A 110 -8.16 4.91 -6.49
C VAL A 110 -8.97 6.06 -5.91
N ASP A 111 -10.15 5.79 -5.35
CA ASP A 111 -10.94 6.78 -4.61
C ASP A 111 -10.24 7.11 -3.28
N ASP A 112 -9.77 8.35 -3.16
CA ASP A 112 -8.98 8.89 -2.05
C ASP A 112 -9.82 9.67 -1.03
N LYS A 113 -11.16 9.60 -1.10
CA LYS A 113 -12.04 10.29 -0.13
C LYS A 113 -11.83 9.86 1.33
N GLY A 114 -11.31 8.66 1.54
CA GLY A 114 -10.94 8.14 2.86
C GLY A 114 -9.57 8.64 3.36
N VAL A 115 -8.87 9.46 2.57
CA VAL A 115 -7.58 10.05 2.97
C VAL A 115 -7.82 11.32 3.77
N VAL A 116 -7.28 11.33 4.99
CA VAL A 116 -7.26 12.52 5.86
C VAL A 116 -5.84 13.04 6.00
N PHE A 117 -5.71 14.35 6.20
CA PHE A 117 -4.43 15.01 6.39
C PHE A 117 -4.26 15.47 7.84
N ASP A 118 -3.09 15.19 8.40
CA ASP A 118 -2.69 15.61 9.75
C ASP A 118 -1.70 16.77 9.67
N SER A 119 -2.03 17.91 10.28
CA SER A 119 -1.14 19.09 10.32
C SER A 119 -0.13 19.06 11.47
N THR A 120 -0.19 18.05 12.33
CA THR A 120 0.64 17.93 13.54
C THR A 120 1.67 16.82 13.45
N ALA A 121 1.50 15.87 12.51
CA ALA A 121 2.43 14.78 12.25
C ALA A 121 2.82 14.70 10.78
N MET A 122 4.06 14.27 10.54
CA MET A 122 4.62 14.12 9.20
C MET A 122 4.23 12.77 8.57
N THR A 123 4.21 12.72 7.24
CA THR A 123 4.09 11.47 6.48
C THR A 123 5.20 10.50 6.85
N GLY A 124 4.84 9.23 7.11
CA GLY A 124 5.81 8.20 7.46
C GLY A 124 6.79 7.94 6.33
N LEU A 125 8.06 7.72 6.67
CA LEU A 125 9.11 7.38 5.72
C LEU A 125 9.68 6.00 6.03
N SER A 126 10.14 5.28 5.02
CA SER A 126 10.97 4.08 5.21
C SER A 126 12.22 4.14 4.36
N PHE A 127 13.32 3.61 4.89
CA PHE A 127 14.53 3.36 4.13
C PHE A 127 14.69 1.85 3.97
N VAL A 128 14.86 1.42 2.73
CA VAL A 128 15.01 0.00 2.39
C VAL A 128 16.48 -0.29 2.15
N THR A 129 17.01 -1.33 2.75
CA THR A 129 18.35 -1.84 2.41
C THR A 129 18.28 -3.29 1.98
N LEU A 130 19.22 -3.69 1.12
CA LEU A 130 19.44 -5.07 0.73
C LEU A 130 20.76 -5.51 1.36
N THR A 131 20.68 -6.47 2.27
CA THR A 131 21.88 -7.09 2.84
C THR A 131 22.67 -7.82 1.75
N THR A 132 23.93 -8.12 2.02
CA THR A 132 24.79 -8.90 1.11
C THR A 132 24.20 -10.26 0.75
N ASP A 133 23.35 -10.80 1.61
CA ASP A 133 22.69 -12.10 1.45
C ASP A 133 21.39 -12.00 0.66
N GLY A 134 20.98 -10.78 0.27
CA GLY A 134 19.79 -10.51 -0.53
C GLY A 134 18.51 -10.29 0.29
N GLU A 135 18.61 -10.31 1.62
CA GLU A 135 17.49 -10.02 2.51
C GLU A 135 17.19 -8.52 2.56
N ARG A 136 15.92 -8.17 2.72
CA ARG A 136 15.48 -6.77 2.83
C ARG A 136 15.35 -6.36 4.28
N GLU A 137 15.99 -5.26 4.65
CA GLU A 137 15.75 -4.62 5.94
C GLU A 137 15.09 -3.26 5.73
N PHE A 138 14.24 -2.89 6.68
CA PHE A 138 13.49 -1.63 6.65
C PHE A 138 13.81 -0.82 7.90
N LEU A 139 14.17 0.43 7.70
CA LEU A 139 14.28 1.43 8.76
C LEU A 139 13.12 2.43 8.63
N PHE A 140 12.19 2.38 9.59
CA PHE A 140 11.01 3.23 9.58
C PHE A 140 11.21 4.50 10.41
N TYR A 141 10.87 5.66 9.83
CA TYR A 141 10.80 6.93 10.52
C TYR A 141 9.32 7.26 10.79
N ARG A 142 8.85 6.90 12.00
CA ARG A 142 7.45 6.98 12.42
C ARG A 142 7.28 7.46 13.89
N HIS A 143 7.87 8.60 14.27
CA HIS A 143 7.90 9.07 15.66
C HIS A 143 7.24 10.45 15.91
N PRO A 144 5.91 10.51 16.14
CA PRO A 144 4.90 9.72 15.45
C PRO A 144 4.71 10.23 14.01
N SER A 145 4.40 9.32 13.08
CA SER A 145 3.96 9.71 11.74
C SER A 145 2.44 9.76 11.64
N ALA A 146 1.93 10.44 10.63
CA ALA A 146 0.50 10.65 10.44
C ALA A 146 -0.28 9.32 10.30
N ASP A 147 0.26 8.34 9.57
CA ASP A 147 -0.38 7.04 9.36
C ASP A 147 -0.69 6.31 10.68
N ILE A 148 0.17 6.48 11.70
CA ILE A 148 -0.03 5.80 12.98
C ILE A 148 -1.02 6.51 13.92
N LEU A 149 -1.39 7.74 13.59
CA LEU A 149 -2.33 8.58 14.35
C LEU A 149 -3.75 8.53 13.77
N LEU A 150 -4.03 7.66 12.79
CA LEU A 150 -5.38 7.46 12.28
C LEU A 150 -6.27 6.91 13.41
N THR A 151 -7.40 7.57 13.64
CA THR A 151 -8.36 7.21 14.68
C THR A 151 -9.65 6.63 14.11
N GLU A 152 -10.41 5.91 14.93
CA GLU A 152 -11.71 5.34 14.51
C GLU A 152 -12.70 6.40 14.02
N ALA A 153 -12.67 7.60 14.62
CA ALA A 153 -13.55 8.70 14.25
C ALA A 153 -13.27 9.27 12.85
N GLU A 154 -12.09 8.99 12.30
CA GLU A 154 -11.66 9.44 10.98
C GLU A 154 -11.87 8.37 9.91
N LEU A 155 -12.34 7.17 10.28
CA LEU A 155 -12.67 6.13 9.34
C LEU A 155 -13.99 6.46 8.64
N ASP A 156 -13.98 6.54 7.30
CA ASP A 156 -15.20 6.64 6.51
C ASP A 156 -15.95 5.29 6.52
N LEU A 157 -16.82 5.12 7.50
CA LEU A 157 -17.62 3.91 7.67
C LEU A 157 -18.59 3.68 6.51
N ASP A 158 -19.03 4.74 5.82
CA ASP A 158 -19.92 4.59 4.67
C ASP A 158 -19.17 4.05 3.45
N LEU A 159 -17.90 4.40 3.30
CA LEU A 159 -17.01 3.83 2.29
C LEU A 159 -16.72 2.35 2.58
N ILE A 160 -16.47 1.99 3.85
CA ILE A 160 -16.29 0.60 4.28
C ILE A 160 -17.56 -0.23 4.02
N ARG A 161 -18.75 0.28 4.36
CA ARG A 161 -20.03 -0.42 4.18
C ARG A 161 -20.38 -0.70 2.71
N LYS A 162 -19.86 0.11 1.78
CA LYS A 162 -20.07 -0.09 0.33
C LYS A 162 -19.20 -1.22 -0.24
N ALA A 163 -18.18 -1.65 0.50
CA ALA A 163 -17.19 -2.61 0.01
C ALA A 163 -17.58 -4.06 0.34
N PRO A 164 -17.77 -4.92 -0.66
CA PRO A 164 -17.82 -6.37 -0.43
C PRO A 164 -16.47 -6.95 0.04
N LEU A 165 -15.35 -6.24 -0.13
CA LEU A 165 -14.01 -6.71 0.23
C LEU A 165 -13.23 -5.60 0.97
N SER A 166 -12.78 -5.88 2.21
CA SER A 166 -11.99 -4.96 3.03
C SER A 166 -10.60 -5.55 3.36
N LEU A 167 -9.53 -4.80 3.12
CA LEU A 167 -8.16 -5.21 3.41
C LEU A 167 -7.64 -4.50 4.66
N SER A 168 -7.26 -5.26 5.69
CA SER A 168 -6.68 -4.72 6.93
C SER A 168 -5.18 -5.05 7.07
N PRO A 169 -4.36 -4.14 7.62
CA PRO A 169 -2.98 -4.45 7.97
C PRO A 169 -2.94 -5.30 9.25
N SER A 170 -2.02 -6.28 9.30
CA SER A 170 -1.80 -7.13 10.49
C SER A 170 -1.31 -6.39 11.74
N PHE A 171 -1.01 -5.08 11.66
CA PHE A 171 -0.40 -4.33 12.77
C PHE A 171 -1.41 -3.59 13.68
N TYR A 172 -2.68 -3.47 13.27
CA TYR A 172 -3.68 -2.66 14.00
C TYR A 172 -4.72 -3.44 14.81
N LEU A 173 -4.63 -4.77 14.89
CA LEU A 173 -5.59 -5.55 15.68
C LEU A 173 -5.19 -5.66 17.15
N GLN A 174 -5.25 -4.54 17.88
CA GLN A 174 -5.40 -4.56 19.34
C GLN A 174 -6.56 -3.67 19.77
N LEU A 175 -7.73 -3.92 19.17
CA LEU A 175 -9.02 -3.54 19.72
C LEU A 175 -9.77 -4.83 20.06
N SER A 176 -9.84 -5.07 21.38
CA SER A 176 -10.50 -6.16 22.09
C SER A 176 -11.49 -7.02 21.30
N PHE A 177 -11.06 -8.19 20.86
CA PHE A 177 -11.89 -9.39 20.91
C PHE A 177 -11.08 -10.50 21.59
N HIS A 178 -11.54 -10.90 22.76
CA HIS A 178 -11.02 -12.04 23.52
C HIS A 178 -11.08 -13.29 22.63
N SER A 179 -9.93 -13.86 22.25
CA SER A 179 -9.64 -15.30 22.09
C SER A 179 -8.35 -15.47 21.29
N GLN A 180 -7.45 -16.27 21.86
CA GLN A 180 -6.11 -16.61 21.39
C GLN A 180 -6.00 -16.87 19.88
N LEU A 181 -5.08 -16.19 19.19
CA LEU A 181 -4.46 -16.72 17.97
C LEU A 181 -3.07 -16.08 17.76
N PHE A 182 -2.02 -16.88 17.95
CA PHE A 182 -0.66 -16.57 17.54
C PHE A 182 -0.56 -16.63 16.01
N ILE A 183 -0.12 -15.57 15.32
CA ILE A 183 0.28 -15.67 13.90
C ILE A 183 1.50 -14.78 13.60
N PHE A 184 2.59 -15.44 13.20
CA PHE A 184 3.67 -14.91 12.36
C PHE A 184 3.20 -14.85 10.90
N GLY A 185 3.34 -13.71 10.20
CA GLY A 185 3.17 -13.65 8.73
C GLY A 185 2.39 -12.45 8.20
N PHE A 186 2.94 -11.82 7.16
CA PHE A 186 2.48 -10.60 6.50
C PHE A 186 1.14 -10.80 5.75
N TYR A 187 0.23 -9.83 5.92
CA TYR A 187 -1.02 -9.56 5.19
C TYR A 187 -2.23 -10.49 5.46
N LEU A 188 -3.30 -9.90 6.01
CA LEU A 188 -4.63 -10.51 6.06
C LEU A 188 -5.56 -9.80 5.07
N ILE A 189 -5.95 -10.50 4.00
CA ILE A 189 -7.01 -10.05 3.08
C ILE A 189 -8.33 -10.57 3.65
N CYS A 190 -9.20 -9.69 4.15
CA CYS A 190 -10.49 -10.10 4.73
C CYS A 190 -11.59 -10.05 3.66
N VAL A 191 -11.84 -11.19 3.01
CA VAL A 191 -12.94 -11.35 2.06
C VAL A 191 -14.25 -11.53 2.83
N SER A 192 -15.10 -10.50 2.85
CA SER A 192 -16.50 -10.68 3.24
C SER A 192 -17.23 -11.35 2.07
N LEU A 193 -17.24 -12.68 2.06
CA LEU A 193 -18.12 -13.41 1.18
C LEU A 193 -19.54 -13.21 1.70
N SER A 194 -20.30 -12.30 1.09
CA SER A 194 -21.75 -12.31 1.29
C SER A 194 -22.33 -13.53 0.56
N LYS A 195 -22.53 -14.61 1.31
CA LYS A 195 -23.72 -15.48 1.20
C LYS A 195 -24.06 -16.01 2.58
#